data_AF-A0A1Q2ZWE8-F1
#
_entry.id   AF-A0A1Q2ZWE8-F1
#
_cell.length_a   1.000
_cell.length_b   1.000
_cell.length_c   1.000
_cell.angle_alpha   90.00
_cell.angle_beta   90.00
_cell.angle_gamma   90.00
#
_symmetry.space_group_name_H-M   'P 1'
#
loop_
_entity.id
_entity.type
_entity.pdbx_description
1 polymer ?
#
loop_
_entity_poly.entity_id
_entity_poly.type
_entity_poly.pdbx_seq_one_letter_code
_entity_poly.pdbx_strand_id
1 'polypeptide(L)'
;MRCNQWKPEIRMQFILVFWALWALVTAQEFVPGVSRSHIERPHKPNDFNHGNFYTFKDSHTLMFYFERSLQITFDSGRNWQTVDVFGEDISRVDIDELYKERAFVTTTSGAIHMTEDQGRS
;
A
#
# COMPACT_ATOMS: atom_id res chain seq x y z
N MET A 1 52.52 39.71 37.19
CA MET A 1 51.97 38.45 36.65
C MET A 1 50.54 38.27 37.12
N ARG A 2 49.56 38.29 36.21
CA ARG A 2 48.26 37.64 36.40
C ARG A 2 47.72 37.28 35.02
N CYS A 3 47.77 35.99 34.72
CA CYS A 3 47.24 35.38 33.52
C CYS A 3 45.75 35.13 33.75
N ASN A 4 44.87 35.78 32.99
CA ASN A 4 43.44 35.48 33.01
C ASN A 4 43.18 34.35 32.01
N GLN A 5 43.09 33.11 32.52
CA GLN A 5 42.55 31.97 31.78
C GLN A 5 41.06 32.20 31.54
N TRP A 6 40.68 32.48 30.28
CA TRP A 6 39.30 32.36 29.83
C TRP A 6 38.96 30.86 29.66
N LYS A 7 38.13 30.32 30.54
CA LYS A 7 37.43 29.05 30.28
C LYS A 7 36.08 29.38 29.63
N PRO A 8 35.80 28.91 28.41
CA PRO A 8 34.48 29.05 27.83
C PRO A 8 33.56 28.00 28.46
N GLU A 9 32.85 28.37 29.51
CA GLU A 9 31.67 27.60 29.94
C GLU A 9 30.56 27.85 28.91
N ILE A 10 30.61 27.12 27.79
CA ILE A 10 29.46 26.98 26.91
C ILE A 10 28.41 26.28 27.76
N ARG A 11 27.48 27.07 28.31
CA ARG A 11 26.40 26.56 29.16
C ARG A 11 25.65 25.50 28.37
N MET A 12 25.71 24.25 28.84
CA MET A 12 25.06 23.04 28.29
C MET A 12 23.59 23.27 27.88
N GLN A 13 22.92 24.22 28.53
CA GLN A 13 21.58 24.70 28.21
C GLN A 13 21.44 25.23 26.76
N PHE A 14 22.43 25.94 26.23
CA PHE A 14 22.39 26.46 24.85
C PHE A 14 22.48 25.34 23.82
N ILE A 15 23.27 24.30 24.12
CA ILE A 15 23.38 23.12 23.25
C ILE A 15 22.05 22.37 23.24
N LEU A 16 21.43 22.17 24.40
CA LEU A 16 20.12 21.50 24.51
C LEU A 16 19.00 22.29 23.81
N VAL A 17 18.99 23.62 23.94
CA VAL A 17 18.03 24.48 23.22
C VAL A 17 18.25 24.41 21.71
N PHE A 18 19.51 24.38 21.26
CA PHE A 18 19.82 24.24 19.84
C PHE A 18 19.36 22.88 19.28
N TRP A 19 19.57 21.78 20.00
CA TRP A 19 19.05 20.45 19.62
C TRP A 19 17.53 20.40 19.59
N ALA A 20 16.86 21.02 20.58
CA ALA A 20 15.40 21.08 20.60
C ALA A 20 14.84 21.87 19.40
N LEU A 21 15.43 23.03 19.09
CA LEU A 21 15.04 23.83 17.94
C LEU A 21 15.32 23.13 16.62
N TRP A 22 16.46 22.42 16.49
CA TRP A 22 16.76 21.59 15.32
C TRP A 22 15.69 20.50 15.16
N ALA A 23 15.37 19.77 16.22
CA ALA A 23 14.37 18.70 16.18
C ALA A 23 12.99 19.22 15.76
N LEU A 24 12.59 20.40 16.25
CA LEU A 24 11.36 21.10 15.85
C LEU A 24 11.36 21.49 14.36
N VAL A 25 12.49 21.92 13.80
CA VAL A 25 12.60 22.25 12.37
C VAL A 25 12.57 20.99 11.48
N THR A 26 13.10 19.87 11.96
CA THR A 26 13.10 18.60 11.22
C THR A 26 11.87 17.75 11.42
N ALA A 27 10.98 18.13 12.35
CA ALA A 27 9.69 17.48 12.55
C ALA A 27 8.76 17.86 11.40
N GLN A 28 9.02 17.31 10.22
CA GLN A 28 8.08 17.38 9.12
C GLN A 28 6.84 16.58 9.53
N GLU A 29 5.70 17.25 9.65
CA GLU A 29 4.43 16.56 9.89
C GLU A 29 4.23 15.53 8.78
N PHE A 30 3.98 14.28 9.18
CA PHE A 30 3.57 13.25 8.24
C PHE A 30 2.20 13.64 7.69
N VAL A 31 2.21 14.23 6.50
CA VAL A 31 0.99 14.44 5.72
C VAL A 31 0.82 13.23 4.82
N PRO A 32 -0.18 12.36 5.07
CA PRO A 32 -0.44 11.23 4.19
C PRO A 32 -0.77 11.77 2.79
N GLY A 33 0.16 11.59 1.87
CA GLY A 33 -0.07 11.87 0.46
C GLY A 33 -0.95 10.77 -0.11
N VAL A 34 -2.24 11.05 -0.33
CA VAL A 34 -3.04 10.21 -1.24
C VAL A 34 -2.42 10.41 -2.62
N SER A 35 -1.51 9.52 -3.00
CA SER A 35 -0.67 9.78 -4.17
C SER A 35 -1.44 9.64 -5.47
N ARG A 36 -2.48 8.76 -5.53
CA ARG A 36 -3.29 8.48 -6.74
C ARG A 36 -4.65 7.85 -6.41
N SER A 37 -5.71 8.28 -7.10
CA SER A 37 -6.99 7.55 -7.23
C SER A 37 -7.00 6.83 -8.58
N HIS A 38 -6.71 5.54 -8.61
CA HIS A 38 -6.56 4.81 -9.88
C HIS A 38 -7.84 4.16 -10.40
N ILE A 39 -8.90 4.10 -9.61
CA ILE A 39 -10.08 3.30 -9.93
C ILE A 39 -11.32 4.18 -9.73
N GLU A 40 -11.65 4.94 -10.77
CA GLU A 40 -12.93 5.61 -10.89
C GLU A 40 -13.82 4.77 -11.80
N ARG A 41 -14.68 3.94 -11.20
CA ARG A 41 -15.80 3.35 -11.94
C ARG A 41 -17.04 4.22 -11.77
N PRO A 42 -17.87 4.36 -12.80
CA PRO A 42 -19.11 5.12 -12.71
C PRO A 42 -20.01 4.51 -11.62
N HIS A 43 -20.08 5.21 -10.50
CA HIS A 43 -20.92 4.84 -9.36
C HIS A 43 -22.39 5.16 -9.67
N LYS A 44 -23.27 4.19 -9.50
CA LYS A 44 -24.72 4.46 -9.46
C LYS A 44 -25.08 4.97 -8.06
N PRO A 45 -25.85 6.07 -7.94
CA PRO A 45 -26.30 6.55 -6.65
C PRO A 45 -27.03 5.42 -5.89
N ASN A 46 -26.70 5.24 -4.62
CA ASN A 46 -27.24 4.22 -3.69
C ASN A 46 -26.70 2.78 -3.84
N ASP A 47 -25.68 2.52 -4.66
CA ASP A 47 -25.02 1.20 -4.68
C ASP A 47 -23.91 1.12 -3.62
N PHE A 48 -24.01 0.15 -2.70
CA PHE A 48 -22.92 -0.11 -1.75
C PHE A 48 -21.81 -0.89 -2.46
N ASN A 49 -20.79 -0.16 -2.90
CA ASN A 49 -19.66 -0.71 -3.62
C ASN A 49 -18.58 -1.21 -2.64
N HIS A 50 -18.63 -2.48 -2.29
CA HIS A 50 -17.60 -3.15 -1.49
C HIS A 50 -16.52 -3.73 -2.41
N GLY A 51 -15.31 -3.18 -2.32
CA GLY A 51 -14.11 -3.77 -2.91
C GLY A 51 -13.33 -4.56 -1.87
N ASN A 52 -12.74 -5.67 -2.27
CA ASN A 52 -11.85 -6.46 -1.42
C ASN A 52 -10.43 -6.44 -1.97
N PHE A 53 -9.47 -6.12 -1.11
CA PHE A 53 -8.06 -6.26 -1.41
C PHE A 53 -7.57 -7.62 -0.91
N TYR A 54 -6.78 -8.28 -1.75
CA TYR A 54 -6.12 -9.53 -1.45
C TYR A 54 -4.62 -9.33 -1.63
N THR A 55 -3.85 -9.74 -0.63
CA THR A 55 -2.41 -9.53 -0.58
C THR A 55 -1.71 -10.87 -0.50
N PHE A 56 -0.69 -11.07 -1.34
CA PHE A 56 0.22 -12.20 -1.18
C PHE A 56 1.28 -11.86 -0.14
N LYS A 57 1.54 -12.80 0.77
CA LYS A 57 2.49 -12.58 1.86
C LYS A 57 3.90 -12.37 1.29
N ASP A 58 4.63 -11.41 1.87
CA ASP A 58 6.01 -11.08 1.49
C ASP A 58 6.16 -10.66 0.00
N SER A 59 5.10 -10.11 -0.61
CA SER A 59 5.06 -9.74 -2.03
C SER A 59 4.58 -8.31 -2.27
N HIS A 60 4.95 -7.76 -3.43
CA HIS A 60 4.40 -6.50 -3.95
C HIS A 60 3.13 -6.71 -4.79
N THR A 61 2.70 -7.96 -4.97
CA THR A 61 1.49 -8.30 -5.71
C THR A 61 0.25 -8.06 -4.87
N LEU A 62 -0.72 -7.30 -5.42
CA LEU A 62 -2.03 -7.11 -4.83
C LEU A 62 -3.10 -7.42 -5.88
N MET A 63 -4.19 -8.03 -5.42
CA MET A 63 -5.42 -8.23 -6.19
C MET A 63 -6.52 -7.37 -5.59
N PHE A 64 -7.29 -6.71 -6.45
CA PHE A 64 -8.44 -5.91 -6.05
C PHE A 64 -9.68 -6.39 -6.79
N TYR A 65 -10.59 -7.00 -6.04
CA TYR A 65 -11.88 -7.46 -6.56
C TYR A 65 -12.92 -6.39 -6.29
N PHE A 66 -13.55 -5.89 -7.35
CA PHE A 66 -14.54 -4.81 -7.28
C PHE A 66 -15.54 -4.93 -8.43
N GLU A 67 -16.83 -4.83 -8.13
CA GLU A 67 -17.92 -4.89 -9.11
C GLU A 67 -17.73 -6.02 -10.14
N ARG A 68 -17.52 -7.25 -9.66
CA ARG A 68 -17.33 -8.46 -10.48
C ARG A 68 -16.09 -8.46 -11.39
N SER A 69 -15.19 -7.51 -11.21
CA SER A 69 -13.95 -7.39 -11.97
C SER A 69 -12.74 -7.52 -11.04
N LEU A 70 -11.69 -8.15 -11.56
CA LEU A 70 -10.42 -8.31 -10.86
C LEU A 70 -9.39 -7.40 -11.49
N GLN A 71 -8.73 -6.63 -10.64
CA GLN A 71 -7.54 -5.86 -11.00
C GLN A 71 -6.34 -6.42 -10.25
N ILE A 72 -5.18 -6.35 -10.88
CA ILE A 72 -3.91 -6.83 -10.32
C ILE A 72 -2.82 -5.78 -10.48
N THR A 73 -1.92 -5.74 -9.52
CA THR A 73 -0.70 -4.94 -9.53
C THR A 73 0.45 -5.81 -9.05
N PHE A 74 1.64 -5.61 -9.60
CA PHE A 74 2.86 -6.31 -9.20
C PHE A 74 3.88 -5.38 -8.50
N ASP A 75 3.50 -4.13 -8.26
CA ASP A 75 4.40 -3.07 -7.77
C ASP A 75 3.79 -2.25 -6.64
N SER A 76 3.06 -2.92 -5.76
CA SER A 76 2.39 -2.33 -4.59
C SER A 76 1.40 -1.21 -4.96
N GLY A 77 0.66 -1.41 -6.04
CA GLY A 77 -0.44 -0.52 -6.42
C GLY A 77 -0.02 0.72 -7.21
N ARG A 78 1.20 0.75 -7.76
CA ARG A 78 1.64 1.86 -8.62
C ARG A 78 1.08 1.73 -10.03
N ASN A 79 1.00 0.50 -10.54
CA ASN A 79 0.42 0.18 -11.84
C ASN A 79 -0.59 -0.96 -11.68
N TRP A 80 -1.85 -0.69 -12.03
CA TRP A 80 -2.95 -1.65 -11.99
C TRP A 80 -3.32 -2.09 -13.41
N GLN A 81 -3.69 -3.35 -13.55
CA GLN A 81 -4.15 -3.96 -14.79
C GLN A 81 -5.44 -4.73 -14.53
N THR A 82 -6.39 -4.68 -15.47
CA THR A 82 -7.59 -5.53 -15.41
C THR A 82 -7.22 -6.95 -15.83
N VAL A 83 -7.67 -7.94 -15.06
CA VAL A 83 -7.55 -9.36 -15.40
C VAL A 83 -8.79 -9.76 -16.19
N ASP A 84 -8.65 -9.88 -17.51
CA ASP A 84 -9.75 -10.13 -18.46
C ASP A 84 -9.57 -11.47 -19.23
N VAL A 85 -9.04 -12.48 -18.54
CA VAL A 85 -8.75 -13.79 -19.16
C VAL A 85 -9.91 -14.78 -19.05
N PHE A 86 -10.92 -14.47 -18.23
CA PHE A 86 -11.99 -15.41 -17.89
C PHE A 86 -13.13 -15.45 -18.92
N GLY A 87 -13.28 -14.39 -19.72
CA GLY A 87 -14.38 -14.27 -20.69
C GLY A 87 -15.77 -14.09 -20.06
N GLU A 88 -15.85 -13.93 -18.74
CA GLU A 88 -17.07 -13.70 -17.97
C GLU A 88 -16.75 -12.98 -16.64
N ASP A 89 -17.79 -12.58 -15.92
CA ASP A 89 -17.71 -11.91 -14.63
C ASP A 89 -17.17 -12.83 -13.53
N ILE A 90 -16.53 -12.21 -12.53
CA ILE A 90 -15.97 -12.91 -11.37
C ILE A 90 -16.99 -12.87 -10.23
N SER A 91 -17.15 -14.00 -9.54
CA SER A 91 -17.97 -14.10 -8.34
C SER A 91 -17.16 -14.03 -7.05
N ARG A 92 -15.95 -14.60 -7.04
CA ARG A 92 -15.09 -14.69 -5.84
C ARG A 92 -13.60 -14.75 -6.20
N VAL A 93 -12.78 -14.27 -5.27
CA VAL A 93 -11.32 -14.40 -5.27
C VAL A 93 -10.88 -14.90 -3.90
N ASP A 94 -9.92 -15.82 -3.86
CA ASP A 94 -9.34 -16.34 -2.62
C ASP A 94 -7.81 -16.49 -2.77
N ILE A 95 -7.06 -16.15 -1.72
CA ILE A 95 -5.62 -16.43 -1.63
C ILE A 95 -5.46 -17.71 -0.80
N ASP A 96 -4.61 -18.62 -1.28
CA ASP A 96 -4.27 -19.83 -0.53
C ASP A 96 -3.42 -19.45 0.70
N GLU A 97 -3.93 -19.76 1.90
CA GLU A 97 -3.23 -19.46 3.15
C GLU A 97 -1.98 -20.34 3.37
N LEU A 98 -1.95 -21.54 2.78
CA LEU A 98 -0.86 -22.50 2.92
C LEU A 98 0.23 -22.27 1.87
N TYR A 99 -0.17 -21.88 0.66
CA TYR A 99 0.74 -21.68 -0.48
C TYR A 99 0.70 -20.23 -0.94
N LYS A 100 1.70 -19.47 -0.51
CA LYS A 100 1.75 -18.00 -0.60
C LYS A 100 1.75 -17.46 -2.03
N GLU A 101 1.95 -18.30 -3.03
CA GLU A 101 1.99 -17.95 -4.44
C GLU A 101 0.66 -18.21 -5.14
N ARG A 102 -0.25 -18.94 -4.51
CA ARG A 102 -1.47 -19.44 -5.15
C ARG A 102 -2.68 -18.60 -4.81
N ALA A 103 -3.50 -18.38 -5.84
CA ALA A 103 -4.82 -17.78 -5.71
C ALA A 103 -5.81 -18.49 -6.60
N PHE A 104 -7.08 -18.37 -6.22
CA PHE A 104 -8.22 -18.92 -6.93
C PHE A 104 -9.18 -17.82 -7.32
N VAL A 105 -9.77 -17.96 -8.50
CA VAL A 105 -10.85 -17.11 -8.99
C VAL A 105 -12.02 -18.01 -9.35
N THR A 106 -13.19 -17.73 -8.79
CA THR A 106 -14.44 -18.36 -9.22
C THR A 106 -15.21 -17.39 -10.10
N THR A 107 -15.60 -17.83 -11.29
CA THR A 107 -16.41 -17.03 -12.21
C THR A 107 -17.90 -17.11 -11.84
N THR A 108 -18.75 -16.35 -12.53
CA THR A 108 -20.21 -16.41 -12.32
C THR A 108 -20.85 -17.73 -12.75
N SER A 109 -20.27 -18.42 -13.74
CA SER A 109 -20.71 -19.76 -14.15
C SER A 109 -20.32 -20.87 -13.16
N GLY A 110 -19.42 -20.56 -12.21
CA GLY A 110 -18.88 -21.50 -11.24
C GLY A 110 -17.58 -22.16 -11.68
N ALA A 111 -16.97 -21.74 -12.80
CA ALA A 111 -15.63 -22.19 -13.18
C ALA A 111 -14.60 -21.69 -12.16
N ILE A 112 -13.63 -22.54 -11.82
CA ILE A 112 -12.55 -22.21 -10.91
C ILE A 112 -11.24 -22.14 -11.70
N HIS A 113 -10.61 -20.98 -11.64
CA HIS A 113 -9.29 -20.72 -12.20
C HIS A 113 -8.29 -20.60 -11.05
N MET A 114 -7.04 -20.93 -11.35
CA MET A 114 -5.96 -20.94 -10.38
C MET A 114 -4.71 -20.37 -11.03
N THR A 115 -3.96 -19.62 -10.24
CA THR A 115 -2.57 -19.25 -10.55
C THR A 115 -1.66 -19.82 -9.47
N GLU A 116 -0.44 -20.20 -9.85
CA GLU A 116 0.59 -20.68 -8.92
C GLU A 116 1.77 -19.71 -8.80
N ASP A 117 1.67 -18.52 -9.42
CA ASP A 117 2.74 -17.53 -9.48
C ASP A 117 2.26 -16.10 -9.19
N GLN A 118 1.20 -16.00 -8.39
CA GLN A 118 0.56 -14.75 -7.98
C GLN A 118 -0.07 -13.99 -9.16
N GLY A 119 -0.51 -14.69 -10.19
CA GLY A 119 -1.22 -14.12 -11.34
C GLY A 119 -0.29 -13.54 -12.41
N ARG A 120 0.96 -13.99 -12.46
CA ARG A 120 1.90 -13.69 -13.55
C ARG A 120 1.64 -14.57 -14.77
N SER A 121 1.06 -15.76 -14.56
CA SER A 121 0.50 -16.65 -15.58
C SER A 121 -0.86 -17.23 -15.18
#